data_AF-A0A226GPW5-F1
#
_entry.id   AF-A0A226GPW5-F1
#
_cell.length_a   1.000
_cell.length_b   1.000
_cell.length_c   1.000
_cell.angle_alpha   90.00
_cell.angle_beta   90.00
_cell.angle_gamma   90.00
#
_symmetry.space_group_name_H-M   'P 1'
#
loop_
_entity.id
_entity.type
_entity.pdbx_description
1 polymer ?
#
loop_
_entity_poly.entity_id
_entity_poly.type
_entity_poly.pdbx_seq_one_letter_code
_entity_poly.pdbx_strand_id
1 'polypeptide(L)'
;MKTKLLLLLLLANFSFYAQTNLVPNGDFESWSSSTPTNWFRSFSGFVSESNVAQSGSSSTKMRITGSANYINSAYFQAQAGKTYRVTVYHRVASGTLTNIELSLYHKPSTFKSELVKKDDAIFSSTTWRKLEFEYTTTVTEEIEVDIWATGVTNSEILLDNVSVVDINEPVYTSIPDVNFESKLIAEGLDSGSPDGKVLTANIAAVISLDLENSNIADLTGIQDFLALDNLFIRKNKLTTIDLSKNTKLTYLNISENQLTSLNINANILLEDLDCQENNLTSLNVSSNTKLKNLNVDDNQLISLNISNNTALESLYCSINKIANLNVDNNIALLELSSSNNLLTSLNVSKNIYLRSLVFTNNQISTINVSNNTVLNELMFHNNKIKTIDISNNPELIYLIASSNELKSIDISKNPQISELVCDKNQLTYLNLKNGNNTNFDLFYSSFKDNPNLTCIVVDDVAYSNANWAGLKDATASYSTACTLGLETSVFDKVALYPNPTRGDVTITNLSLSKATVYNSVGQLVKSFTLDIANTNNTISLSGLPKGIYYVYLINQDAASAKKVIVE
;
A
#
# COMPACT_ATOMS: atom_id res chain seq x y z
N MET A 1 36.20 6.39 -18.43
CA MET A 1 36.72 5.00 -18.52
C MET A 1 37.59 4.53 -17.34
N LYS A 2 37.96 5.39 -16.37
CA LYS A 2 38.79 4.99 -15.22
C LYS A 2 38.06 4.81 -13.87
N THR A 3 36.75 5.06 -13.80
CA THR A 3 35.92 4.82 -12.60
C THR A 3 35.21 3.46 -12.57
N LYS A 4 35.16 2.74 -13.71
CA LYS A 4 34.60 1.38 -13.78
C LYS A 4 35.59 0.25 -13.44
N LEU A 5 36.88 0.58 -13.29
CA LEU A 5 37.92 -0.41 -12.94
C LEU A 5 38.16 -0.51 -11.43
N LEU A 6 37.76 0.50 -10.66
CA LEU A 6 37.95 0.51 -9.20
C LEU A 6 36.87 -0.30 -8.45
N LEU A 7 35.71 -0.55 -9.08
CA LEU A 7 34.65 -1.40 -8.53
C LEU A 7 34.87 -2.89 -8.81
N LEU A 8 35.72 -3.24 -9.79
CA LEU A 8 36.05 -4.63 -10.11
C LEU A 8 37.24 -5.18 -9.30
N LEU A 9 38.04 -4.30 -8.68
CA LEU A 9 39.20 -4.68 -7.86
C LEU A 9 38.93 -4.80 -6.36
N LEU A 10 37.71 -4.51 -5.89
CA LEU A 10 37.31 -4.71 -4.48
C LEU A 10 36.66 -6.08 -4.21
N LEU A 11 36.51 -6.92 -5.22
CA LEU A 11 36.00 -8.31 -5.09
C LEU A 11 37.11 -9.36 -5.00
N ALA A 12 38.37 -8.95 -5.05
CA ALA A 12 39.53 -9.84 -5.02
C ALA A 12 40.26 -9.74 -3.67
N ASN A 13 39.63 -10.24 -2.61
CA ASN A 13 40.23 -10.79 -1.37
C ASN A 13 39.23 -10.86 -0.21
N PHE A 14 37.98 -11.26 -0.47
CA PHE A 14 37.17 -11.81 0.62
C PHE A 14 37.44 -13.31 0.65
N SER A 15 38.28 -13.72 1.59
CA SER A 15 38.35 -15.11 2.02
C SER A 15 37.00 -15.44 2.67
N PHE A 16 36.08 -15.94 1.86
CA PHE A 16 34.80 -16.48 2.32
C PHE A 16 35.09 -17.65 3.27
N TYR A 17 35.07 -17.40 4.57
CA TYR A 17 34.87 -18.49 5.53
C TYR A 17 33.36 -18.66 5.69
N ALA A 18 32.72 -19.18 4.63
CA ALA A 18 31.55 -20.02 4.83
C ALA A 18 31.94 -21.16 5.78
N GLN A 19 30.96 -21.74 6.49
CA GLN A 19 31.19 -22.96 7.26
C GLN A 19 32.06 -23.90 6.43
N THR A 20 33.25 -24.27 6.92
CA THR A 20 34.25 -24.96 6.09
C THR A 20 33.73 -26.36 5.80
N ASN A 21 33.05 -26.48 4.67
CA ASN A 21 32.65 -27.75 4.10
C ASN A 21 33.86 -28.30 3.36
N LEU A 22 34.45 -29.35 3.90
CA LEU A 22 35.64 -29.98 3.35
C LEU A 22 35.35 -30.69 2.01
N VAL A 23 34.07 -30.93 1.70
CA VAL A 23 33.61 -31.61 0.48
C VAL A 23 32.33 -30.90 -0.02
N PRO A 24 32.40 -29.67 -0.57
CA PRO A 24 31.21 -28.89 -0.92
C PRO A 24 30.45 -29.50 -2.09
N ASN A 25 29.20 -29.91 -1.86
CA ASN A 25 28.34 -30.61 -2.83
C ASN A 25 29.00 -31.84 -3.49
N GLY A 26 29.99 -32.45 -2.84
CA GLY A 26 30.79 -33.50 -3.47
C GLY A 26 31.56 -33.06 -4.72
N ASP A 27 31.77 -31.77 -4.97
CA ASP A 27 32.30 -31.26 -6.25
C ASP A 27 31.50 -31.73 -7.48
N PHE A 28 30.22 -32.13 -7.31
CA PHE A 28 29.39 -32.71 -8.38
C PHE A 28 28.94 -31.72 -9.45
N GLU A 29 29.29 -30.44 -9.30
CA GLU A 29 29.10 -29.38 -10.30
C GLU A 29 30.27 -29.32 -11.31
N SER A 30 31.35 -30.07 -11.09
CA SER A 30 32.55 -30.05 -11.91
C SER A 30 32.96 -31.48 -12.26
N TRP A 31 33.08 -31.77 -13.56
CA TRP A 31 33.33 -33.12 -14.05
C TRP A 31 34.58 -33.21 -14.91
N SER A 32 35.32 -34.30 -14.71
CA SER A 32 36.15 -34.89 -15.76
C SER A 32 35.29 -35.87 -16.56
N SER A 33 35.67 -36.21 -17.80
CA SER A 33 34.84 -36.98 -18.73
C SER A 33 34.27 -38.32 -18.22
N SER A 34 34.69 -38.84 -17.06
CA SER A 34 34.14 -40.06 -16.48
C SER A 34 33.98 -40.12 -14.95
N THR A 35 34.31 -39.04 -14.22
CA THR A 35 34.14 -38.93 -12.75
C THR A 35 34.01 -37.45 -12.36
N PRO A 36 33.30 -37.14 -11.26
CA PRO A 36 33.36 -35.81 -10.65
C PRO A 36 34.80 -35.42 -10.32
N THR A 37 35.09 -34.12 -10.38
CA THR A 37 36.40 -33.58 -9.97
C THR A 37 36.70 -33.98 -8.54
N ASN A 38 37.94 -34.37 -8.23
CA ASN A 38 38.37 -34.86 -6.91
C ASN A 38 37.68 -36.15 -6.43
N TRP A 39 37.01 -36.89 -7.31
CA TRP A 39 36.45 -38.20 -6.98
C TRP A 39 37.05 -39.31 -7.83
N PHE A 40 37.16 -40.47 -7.21
CA PHE A 40 37.57 -41.72 -7.80
C PHE A 40 36.39 -42.68 -7.82
N ARG A 41 36.40 -43.61 -8.78
CA ARG A 41 35.38 -44.64 -8.93
C ARG A 41 36.04 -46.01 -8.96
N SER A 42 35.25 -47.04 -8.66
CA SER A 42 35.68 -48.41 -8.88
C SER A 42 36.10 -48.65 -10.34
N PHE A 43 37.14 -49.46 -10.58
CA PHE A 43 37.69 -49.68 -11.92
C PHE A 43 36.65 -50.23 -12.91
N SER A 44 35.75 -51.07 -12.42
CA SER A 44 34.64 -51.64 -13.20
C SER A 44 33.34 -50.82 -13.12
N GLY A 45 33.28 -49.79 -12.29
CA GLY A 45 32.07 -49.02 -11.98
C GLY A 45 31.75 -47.97 -13.02
N PHE A 46 30.46 -47.71 -13.23
CA PHE A 46 29.99 -46.64 -14.11
C PHE A 46 29.40 -45.49 -13.31
N VAL A 47 29.91 -44.29 -13.60
CA VAL A 47 29.52 -43.03 -12.99
C VAL A 47 29.32 -42.01 -14.11
N SER A 48 28.29 -41.18 -14.02
CA SER A 48 27.96 -40.16 -15.01
C SER A 48 27.22 -39.00 -14.36
N GLU A 49 27.31 -37.82 -14.97
CA GLU A 49 26.59 -36.62 -14.53
C GLU A 49 25.08 -36.77 -14.76
N SER A 50 24.28 -36.15 -13.89
CA SER A 50 22.84 -36.00 -14.06
C SER A 50 22.39 -34.59 -13.71
N ASN A 51 21.48 -34.03 -14.50
CA ASN A 51 20.81 -32.75 -14.24
C ASN A 51 19.65 -32.85 -13.22
N VAL A 52 19.41 -34.03 -12.65
CA VAL A 52 18.46 -34.20 -11.56
C VAL A 52 19.24 -34.05 -10.26
N ALA A 53 19.23 -32.85 -9.70
CA ALA A 53 20.00 -32.49 -8.51
C ALA A 53 19.10 -32.18 -7.29
N GLN A 54 19.65 -32.39 -6.09
CA GLN A 54 19.12 -31.94 -4.82
C GLN A 54 19.58 -30.51 -4.50
N SER A 55 20.82 -30.18 -4.85
CA SER A 55 21.45 -28.87 -4.67
C SER A 55 22.30 -28.54 -5.90
N GLY A 56 22.41 -27.26 -6.24
CA GLY A 56 23.18 -26.86 -7.43
C GLY A 56 22.50 -27.27 -8.74
N SER A 57 23.31 -27.57 -9.76
CA SER A 57 22.83 -27.88 -11.11
C SER A 57 23.06 -29.33 -11.54
N SER A 58 23.94 -30.06 -10.85
CA SER A 58 24.34 -31.41 -11.24
C SER A 58 24.49 -32.35 -10.03
N SER A 59 24.15 -33.63 -10.25
CA SER A 59 24.37 -34.72 -9.30
C SER A 59 25.16 -35.87 -9.93
N THR A 60 25.60 -36.80 -9.09
CA THR A 60 26.33 -38.00 -9.52
C THR A 60 25.41 -39.20 -9.66
N LYS A 61 25.28 -39.73 -10.88
CA LYS A 61 24.57 -40.99 -11.15
C LYS A 61 25.54 -42.17 -11.18
N MET A 62 25.35 -43.10 -10.25
CA MET A 62 26.17 -44.31 -10.12
C MET A 62 25.34 -45.55 -10.50
N ARG A 63 25.88 -46.38 -11.41
CA ARG A 63 25.24 -47.62 -11.87
C ARG A 63 25.90 -48.85 -11.26
N ILE A 64 25.10 -49.77 -10.72
CA ILE A 64 25.57 -51.01 -10.11
C ILE A 64 26.17 -51.95 -11.16
N THR A 65 27.37 -52.46 -10.89
CA THR A 65 28.08 -53.43 -11.74
C THR A 65 28.32 -54.73 -10.98
N GLY A 66 27.63 -55.81 -11.35
CA GLY A 66 27.58 -57.02 -10.53
C GLY A 66 26.62 -56.82 -9.35
N SER A 67 27.14 -56.80 -8.12
CA SER A 67 26.34 -56.61 -6.89
C SER A 67 26.53 -55.24 -6.22
N ALA A 68 27.55 -54.47 -6.60
CA ALA A 68 27.86 -53.18 -5.98
C ALA A 68 28.55 -52.21 -6.95
N ASN A 69 28.58 -50.94 -6.58
CA ASN A 69 29.49 -49.94 -7.13
C ASN A 69 29.81 -48.91 -6.03
N TYR A 70 30.95 -48.25 -6.11
CA TYR A 70 31.36 -47.23 -5.15
C TYR A 70 32.10 -46.08 -5.83
N ILE A 71 32.07 -44.93 -5.15
CA ILE A 71 32.91 -43.77 -5.42
C ILE A 71 33.51 -43.28 -4.12
N ASN A 72 34.71 -42.71 -4.18
CA ASN A 72 35.35 -42.10 -3.02
C ASN A 72 35.98 -40.75 -3.39
N SER A 73 35.98 -39.82 -2.44
CA SER A 73 36.63 -38.53 -2.62
C SER A 73 38.14 -38.67 -2.60
N ALA A 74 38.85 -37.63 -3.02
CA ALA A 74 40.24 -37.41 -2.64
C ALA A 74 40.36 -37.25 -1.13
N TYR A 75 41.57 -37.49 -0.62
CA TYR A 75 41.88 -37.24 0.78
C TYR A 75 41.83 -35.74 1.08
N PHE A 76 41.30 -35.41 2.24
CA PHE A 76 41.28 -34.07 2.80
C PHE A 76 41.57 -34.15 4.31
N GLN A 77 42.06 -33.06 4.88
CA GLN A 77 42.55 -33.06 6.26
C GLN A 77 41.44 -32.78 7.27
N ALA A 78 41.16 -33.73 8.16
CA ALA A 78 40.36 -33.52 9.37
C ALA A 78 41.27 -33.10 10.53
N GLN A 79 40.85 -32.12 11.34
CA GLN A 79 41.67 -31.59 12.45
C GLN A 79 41.29 -32.24 13.78
N ALA A 80 42.29 -32.52 14.62
CA ALA A 80 42.10 -33.04 15.96
C ALA A 80 41.08 -32.22 16.78
N GLY A 81 40.17 -32.92 17.46
CA GLY A 81 39.19 -32.32 18.37
C GLY A 81 37.95 -31.71 17.70
N LYS A 82 37.89 -31.68 16.37
CA LYS A 82 36.70 -31.22 15.63
C LYS A 82 35.69 -32.35 15.46
N THR A 83 34.41 -31.99 15.45
CA THR A 83 33.31 -32.92 15.13
C THR A 83 32.71 -32.53 13.79
N TYR A 84 32.73 -33.45 12.84
CA TYR A 84 32.25 -33.24 11.49
C TYR A 84 30.91 -33.94 11.29
N ARG A 85 29.92 -33.20 10.78
CA ARG A 85 28.71 -33.79 10.22
C ARG A 85 28.97 -34.17 8.77
N VAL A 86 28.80 -35.45 8.48
CA VAL A 86 28.97 -36.04 7.16
C VAL A 86 27.59 -36.34 6.60
N THR A 87 27.28 -35.83 5.41
CA THR A 87 25.96 -35.98 4.79
C THR A 87 26.10 -36.43 3.34
N VAL A 88 25.16 -37.23 2.85
CA VAL A 88 24.87 -37.42 1.43
C VAL A 88 23.35 -37.47 1.22
N TYR A 89 22.88 -36.87 0.13
CA TYR A 89 21.52 -37.09 -0.36
C TYR A 89 21.52 -38.13 -1.45
N HIS A 90 20.55 -39.05 -1.41
CA HIS A 90 20.41 -40.11 -2.38
C HIS A 90 18.98 -40.27 -2.88
N ARG A 91 18.85 -40.77 -4.11
CA ARG A 91 17.57 -41.04 -4.76
C ARG A 91 17.75 -42.17 -5.78
N VAL A 92 16.75 -43.05 -5.91
CA VAL A 92 16.77 -44.07 -6.97
C VAL A 92 16.58 -43.41 -8.33
N ALA A 93 17.49 -43.64 -9.26
CA ALA A 93 17.28 -43.31 -10.68
C ALA A 93 16.52 -44.43 -11.39
N SER A 94 16.95 -45.68 -11.19
CA SER A 94 16.31 -46.86 -11.80
C SER A 94 16.68 -48.16 -11.08
N GLY A 95 15.89 -49.22 -11.29
CA GLY A 95 16.19 -50.56 -10.80
C GLY A 95 15.89 -50.80 -9.32
N THR A 96 16.66 -51.70 -8.70
CA THR A 96 16.45 -52.19 -7.33
C THR A 96 17.76 -52.15 -6.55
N LEU A 97 17.80 -51.25 -5.55
CA LEU A 97 18.91 -51.08 -4.63
C LEU A 97 18.60 -51.79 -3.31
N THR A 98 19.64 -52.30 -2.65
CA THR A 98 19.52 -53.03 -1.39
C THR A 98 20.12 -52.28 -0.20
N ASN A 99 21.19 -51.51 -0.44
CA ASN A 99 21.84 -50.71 0.60
C ASN A 99 22.66 -49.58 -0.03
N ILE A 100 22.67 -48.41 0.61
CA ILE A 100 23.70 -47.38 0.43
C ILE A 100 24.47 -47.24 1.74
N GLU A 101 25.79 -47.25 1.67
CA GLU A 101 26.70 -47.03 2.78
C GLU A 101 27.45 -45.71 2.54
N LEU A 102 27.47 -44.83 3.53
CA LEU A 102 28.32 -43.66 3.59
C LEU A 102 29.35 -43.88 4.69
N SER A 103 30.63 -43.77 4.34
CA SER A 103 31.75 -44.13 5.22
C SER A 103 32.85 -43.07 5.17
N LEU A 104 33.56 -42.92 6.28
CA LEU A 104 34.85 -42.22 6.32
C LEU A 104 35.98 -43.24 6.43
N TYR A 105 37.01 -43.05 5.63
CA TYR A 105 38.24 -43.82 5.69
C TYR A 105 39.42 -42.90 5.96
N HIS A 106 40.45 -43.41 6.61
CA HIS A 106 41.75 -42.74 6.72
C HIS A 106 42.86 -43.61 6.13
N LYS A 107 44.03 -43.02 5.83
CA LYS A 107 45.17 -43.74 5.25
C LYS A 107 46.44 -43.63 6.10
N PRO A 108 46.50 -44.33 7.26
CA PRO A 108 47.68 -44.29 8.14
C PRO A 108 48.87 -45.08 7.58
N SER A 109 48.66 -45.92 6.55
CA SER A 109 49.69 -46.78 5.97
C SER A 109 49.39 -47.08 4.49
N THR A 110 49.97 -48.16 3.93
CA THR A 110 49.72 -48.60 2.54
C THR A 110 48.25 -48.82 2.23
N PHE A 111 47.46 -49.27 3.21
CA PHE A 111 46.03 -49.54 3.06
C PHE A 111 45.20 -48.53 3.86
N LYS A 112 44.07 -48.12 3.28
CA LYS A 112 43.07 -47.34 4.00
C LYS A 112 42.34 -48.20 5.03
N SER A 113 41.90 -47.59 6.12
CA SER A 113 41.10 -48.23 7.18
C SER A 113 39.82 -47.45 7.43
N GLU A 114 38.73 -48.14 7.74
CA GLU A 114 37.41 -47.52 8.01
C GLU A 114 37.44 -46.84 9.39
N LEU A 115 36.97 -45.60 9.45
CA LEU A 115 36.80 -44.85 10.71
C LEU A 115 35.39 -45.04 11.26
N VAL A 116 34.40 -44.76 10.43
CA VAL A 116 32.97 -44.79 10.78
C VAL A 116 32.16 -44.94 9.52
N LYS A 117 30.98 -45.55 9.65
CA LYS A 117 30.02 -45.67 8.56
C LYS A 117 28.58 -45.61 9.01
N LYS A 118 27.70 -45.37 8.04
CA LYS A 118 26.26 -45.44 8.22
C LYS A 118 25.59 -45.95 6.95
N ASP A 119 24.58 -46.80 7.13
CA ASP A 119 23.82 -47.42 6.07
C ASP A 119 22.38 -46.85 5.98
N ASP A 120 21.81 -46.85 4.77
CA ASP A 120 20.37 -46.72 4.52
C ASP A 120 19.91 -47.81 3.52
N ALA A 121 18.96 -48.62 3.95
CA ALA A 121 18.33 -49.64 3.10
C ALA A 121 16.95 -49.18 2.57
N ILE A 122 16.53 -47.95 2.90
CA ILE A 122 15.26 -47.37 2.46
C ILE A 122 15.53 -46.42 1.31
N PHE A 123 14.76 -46.56 0.24
CA PHE A 123 14.96 -45.81 -0.99
C PHE A 123 13.69 -45.09 -1.45
N SER A 124 13.85 -44.00 -2.20
CA SER A 124 12.75 -43.27 -2.84
C SER A 124 13.14 -42.91 -4.26
N SER A 125 12.19 -43.05 -5.19
CA SER A 125 12.33 -42.62 -6.58
C SER A 125 11.75 -41.22 -6.84
N THR A 126 11.02 -40.64 -5.87
CA THR A 126 10.35 -39.33 -6.02
C THR A 126 10.92 -38.24 -5.13
N THR A 127 11.53 -38.60 -4.00
CA THR A 127 12.07 -37.66 -3.02
C THR A 127 13.53 -37.98 -2.73
N TRP A 128 14.35 -36.95 -2.57
CA TRP A 128 15.71 -37.11 -2.05
C TRP A 128 15.67 -37.56 -0.58
N ARG A 129 16.49 -38.53 -0.24
CA ARG A 129 16.66 -39.05 1.13
C ARG A 129 18.02 -38.65 1.66
N LYS A 130 18.09 -38.31 2.95
CA LYS A 130 19.32 -37.87 3.61
C LYS A 130 19.92 -39.00 4.45
N LEU A 131 21.20 -39.29 4.22
CA LEU A 131 22.02 -40.16 5.07
C LEU A 131 23.10 -39.31 5.73
N GLU A 132 23.16 -39.31 7.06
CA GLU A 132 23.98 -38.37 7.85
C GLU A 132 24.49 -38.99 9.15
N PHE A 133 25.74 -38.73 9.52
CA PHE A 133 26.30 -39.05 10.84
C PHE A 133 27.32 -37.99 11.29
N GLU A 134 27.72 -38.05 12.55
CA GLU A 134 28.77 -37.17 13.11
C GLU A 134 30.03 -37.98 13.43
N TYR A 135 31.20 -37.39 13.16
CA TYR A 135 32.51 -37.97 13.39
C TYR A 135 33.41 -36.99 14.15
N THR A 136 33.84 -37.36 15.35
CA THR A 136 34.83 -36.60 16.12
C THR A 136 36.20 -37.24 15.97
N THR A 137 37.15 -36.57 15.34
CA THR A 137 38.53 -37.08 15.29
C THR A 137 39.34 -36.62 16.49
N THR A 138 40.18 -37.51 17.04
CA THR A 138 41.07 -37.20 18.16
C THR A 138 42.46 -36.75 17.71
N VAL A 139 42.77 -36.87 16.42
CA VAL A 139 44.07 -36.54 15.82
C VAL A 139 43.86 -35.77 14.53
N THR A 140 44.88 -35.04 14.07
CA THR A 140 44.84 -34.46 12.73
C THR A 140 45.24 -35.56 11.75
N GLU A 141 44.35 -35.91 10.82
CA GLU A 141 44.52 -37.03 9.90
C GLU A 141 43.89 -36.75 8.53
N GLU A 142 44.43 -37.38 7.49
CA GLU A 142 43.85 -37.36 6.15
C GLU A 142 42.74 -38.41 6.06
N ILE A 143 41.53 -37.94 5.72
CA ILE A 143 40.34 -38.77 5.56
C ILE A 143 39.76 -38.62 4.15
N GLU A 144 38.98 -39.60 3.73
CA GLU A 144 38.19 -39.56 2.50
C GLU A 144 36.75 -39.99 2.80
N VAL A 145 35.81 -39.49 2.00
CA VAL A 145 34.42 -39.98 1.97
C VAL A 145 34.35 -41.14 0.99
N ASP A 146 33.74 -42.25 1.39
CA ASP A 146 33.46 -43.40 0.53
C ASP A 146 31.95 -43.67 0.52
N ILE A 147 31.38 -43.86 -0.67
CA ILE A 147 29.95 -44.11 -0.87
C ILE A 147 29.79 -45.40 -1.67
N TRP A 148 29.25 -46.42 -1.03
CA TRP A 148 28.92 -47.69 -1.66
C TRP A 148 27.43 -47.78 -1.90
N ALA A 149 27.04 -48.24 -3.09
CA ALA A 149 25.69 -48.70 -3.34
C ALA A 149 25.72 -50.17 -3.73
N THR A 150 24.77 -50.94 -3.18
CA THR A 150 24.56 -52.35 -3.50
C THR A 150 23.16 -52.53 -4.08
N GLY A 151 23.02 -53.49 -4.98
CA GLY A 151 21.74 -53.78 -5.61
C GLY A 151 21.86 -54.76 -6.76
N VAL A 152 20.82 -54.80 -7.58
CA VAL A 152 20.82 -55.60 -8.81
C VAL A 152 21.66 -54.90 -9.87
N THR A 153 22.42 -55.66 -10.66
CA THR A 153 23.17 -55.16 -11.83
C THR A 153 22.30 -54.25 -12.69
N ASN A 154 22.86 -53.11 -13.13
CA ASN A 154 22.20 -52.05 -13.90
C ASN A 154 21.19 -51.17 -13.13
N SER A 155 21.00 -51.37 -11.82
CA SER A 155 20.30 -50.37 -11.01
C SER A 155 21.13 -49.09 -10.92
N GLU A 156 20.47 -47.94 -10.81
CA GLU A 156 21.12 -46.64 -10.78
C GLU A 156 20.64 -45.82 -9.59
N ILE A 157 21.58 -45.15 -8.94
CA ILE A 157 21.33 -44.24 -7.83
C ILE A 157 21.89 -42.85 -8.17
N LEU A 158 21.17 -41.80 -7.80
CA LEU A 158 21.66 -40.44 -7.79
C LEU A 158 22.18 -40.11 -6.39
N LEU A 159 23.36 -39.49 -6.36
CA LEU A 159 24.05 -39.01 -5.17
C LEU A 159 24.24 -37.51 -5.34
N ASP A 160 23.89 -36.74 -4.32
CA ASP A 160 24.08 -35.30 -4.34
C ASP A 160 24.31 -34.71 -2.95
N ASN A 161 24.79 -33.47 -2.90
CA ASN A 161 24.99 -32.70 -1.67
C ASN A 161 25.75 -33.50 -0.60
N VAL A 162 26.83 -34.17 -1.05
CA VAL A 162 27.84 -34.70 -0.15
C VAL A 162 28.46 -33.51 0.58
N SER A 163 28.60 -33.60 1.89
CA SER A 163 29.21 -32.54 2.69
C SER A 163 29.88 -33.12 3.93
N VAL A 164 31.00 -32.50 4.32
CA VAL A 164 31.75 -32.81 5.54
C VAL A 164 32.04 -31.50 6.24
N VAL A 165 31.26 -31.21 7.28
CA VAL A 165 31.17 -29.87 7.83
C VAL A 165 31.42 -29.89 9.32
N ASP A 166 32.34 -29.06 9.80
CA ASP A 166 32.55 -28.90 11.24
C ASP A 166 31.29 -28.31 11.89
N ILE A 167 30.72 -29.04 12.84
CA ILE A 167 29.47 -28.65 13.50
C ILE A 167 29.65 -27.47 14.46
N ASN A 168 30.89 -27.21 14.90
CA ASN A 168 31.22 -26.15 15.83
C ASN A 168 31.75 -24.89 15.15
N GLU A 169 31.90 -24.89 13.82
CA GLU A 169 32.24 -23.67 13.09
C GLU A 169 31.07 -22.67 13.17
N PRO A 170 31.34 -21.40 13.50
CA PRO A 170 30.29 -20.38 13.59
C PRO A 170 29.65 -20.16 12.21
N VAL A 171 28.32 -20.15 12.17
CA VAL A 171 27.55 -19.87 10.95
C VAL A 171 27.32 -18.37 10.84
N TYR A 172 27.63 -17.81 9.69
CA TYR A 172 27.49 -16.37 9.42
C TYR A 172 26.44 -16.10 8.34
N THR A 173 25.71 -15.02 8.53
CA THR A 173 24.78 -14.43 7.57
C THR A 173 25.52 -13.35 6.78
N SER A 174 25.36 -13.34 5.45
CA SER A 174 25.97 -12.35 4.56
C SER A 174 25.28 -10.99 4.71
N ILE A 175 26.05 -9.94 4.97
CA ILE A 175 25.61 -8.53 5.14
C ILE A 175 26.47 -7.63 4.22
N PRO A 176 26.21 -7.61 2.91
CA PRO A 176 27.10 -6.94 1.94
C PRO A 176 27.10 -5.40 2.04
N ASP A 177 26.05 -4.79 2.61
CA ASP A 177 25.98 -3.34 2.82
C ASP A 177 26.74 -2.95 4.08
N VAL A 178 27.84 -2.22 3.89
CA VAL A 178 28.71 -1.73 4.96
C VAL A 178 27.97 -0.88 6.00
N ASN A 179 26.94 -0.12 5.60
CA ASN A 179 26.18 0.70 6.54
C ASN A 179 25.19 -0.15 7.33
N PHE A 180 24.62 -1.19 6.72
CA PHE A 180 23.78 -2.15 7.45
C PHE A 180 24.60 -2.87 8.52
N GLU A 181 25.76 -3.40 8.15
CA GLU A 181 26.67 -4.06 9.10
C GLU A 181 27.19 -3.10 10.17
N SER A 182 27.58 -1.88 9.80
CA SER A 182 27.98 -0.85 10.77
C SER A 182 26.88 -0.55 11.80
N LYS A 183 25.61 -0.57 11.36
CA LYS A 183 24.47 -0.40 12.24
C LYS A 183 24.30 -1.62 13.16
N LEU A 184 24.45 -2.85 12.66
CA LEU A 184 24.45 -4.06 13.50
C LEU A 184 25.56 -4.05 14.56
N ILE A 185 26.76 -3.56 14.22
CA ILE A 185 27.86 -3.36 15.16
C ILE A 185 27.48 -2.33 16.22
N ALA A 186 26.88 -1.20 15.82
CA ALA A 186 26.43 -0.17 16.74
C ALA A 186 25.32 -0.66 17.71
N GLU A 187 24.45 -1.56 17.26
CA GLU A 187 23.44 -2.24 18.09
C GLU A 187 24.01 -3.39 18.94
N GLY A 188 25.32 -3.68 18.83
CA GLY A 188 25.98 -4.76 19.58
C GLY A 188 25.60 -6.17 19.13
N LEU A 189 25.00 -6.31 17.93
CA LEU A 189 24.67 -7.58 17.31
C LEU A 189 25.86 -8.18 16.54
N ASP A 190 26.79 -7.31 16.16
CA ASP A 190 28.04 -7.66 15.51
C ASP A 190 29.23 -6.92 16.15
N SER A 191 30.46 -7.21 15.73
CA SER A 191 31.66 -6.63 16.35
C SER A 191 32.82 -6.43 15.38
N GLY A 192 33.71 -5.51 15.72
CA GLY A 192 34.90 -5.23 14.91
C GLY A 192 34.63 -4.19 13.83
N SER A 193 35.32 -4.33 12.70
CA SER A 193 35.08 -3.52 11.51
C SER A 193 34.16 -4.28 10.57
N PRO A 194 33.28 -3.61 9.80
CA PRO A 194 32.45 -4.27 8.79
C PRO A 194 33.26 -5.19 7.88
N ASP A 195 32.95 -6.49 7.91
CA ASP A 195 33.61 -7.56 7.15
C ASP A 195 32.66 -8.31 6.20
N GLY A 196 31.44 -7.81 6.04
CA GLY A 196 30.41 -8.25 5.12
C GLY A 196 29.50 -9.35 5.68
N LYS A 197 29.47 -9.57 7.00
CA LYS A 197 28.73 -10.69 7.61
C LYS A 197 28.44 -10.47 9.09
N VAL A 198 27.51 -11.25 9.62
CA VAL A 198 27.20 -11.28 11.06
C VAL A 198 27.05 -12.72 11.52
N LEU A 199 27.45 -13.02 12.76
CA LEU A 199 27.22 -14.34 13.34
C LEU A 199 25.71 -14.61 13.42
N THR A 200 25.19 -15.60 12.70
CA THR A 200 23.75 -15.87 12.57
C THR A 200 23.10 -16.11 13.94
N ALA A 201 23.84 -16.72 14.88
CA ALA A 201 23.35 -16.94 16.24
C ALA A 201 23.04 -15.63 17.00
N ASN A 202 23.74 -14.52 16.71
CA ASN A 202 23.50 -13.24 17.37
C ASN A 202 22.19 -12.59 16.90
N ILE A 203 21.79 -12.84 15.66
CA ILE A 203 20.61 -12.21 15.05
C ILE A 203 19.34 -13.07 15.13
N ALA A 204 19.49 -14.40 15.35
CA ALA A 204 18.38 -15.36 15.31
C ALA A 204 17.25 -15.08 16.32
N ALA A 205 17.58 -14.45 17.45
CA ALA A 205 16.63 -14.12 18.53
C ALA A 205 16.22 -12.64 18.55
N VAL A 206 16.66 -11.83 17.60
CA VAL A 206 16.33 -10.39 17.54
C VAL A 206 14.86 -10.22 17.19
N ILE A 207 14.11 -9.61 18.12
CA ILE A 207 12.66 -9.38 17.99
C ILE A 207 12.37 -8.00 17.37
N SER A 208 13.20 -7.01 17.70
CA SER A 208 13.06 -5.64 17.23
C SER A 208 14.40 -5.15 16.70
N LEU A 209 14.40 -4.56 15.52
CA LEU A 209 15.60 -4.02 14.90
C LEU A 209 15.34 -2.62 14.36
N ASP A 210 16.09 -1.65 14.88
CA ASP A 210 16.12 -0.27 14.42
C ASP A 210 17.31 -0.06 13.48
N LEU A 211 17.03 0.33 12.25
CA LEU A 211 17.97 0.63 11.17
C LEU A 211 17.71 2.03 10.59
N GLU A 212 17.00 2.90 11.30
CA GLU A 212 16.60 4.20 10.76
C GLU A 212 17.80 5.11 10.45
N ASN A 213 17.65 5.96 9.44
CA ASN A 213 18.58 7.05 9.10
C ASN A 213 20.05 6.59 8.99
N SER A 214 20.28 5.41 8.43
CA SER A 214 21.59 4.74 8.44
C SER A 214 22.26 4.71 7.05
N ASN A 215 21.68 5.37 6.03
CA ASN A 215 22.17 5.36 4.65
C ASN A 215 22.27 3.96 4.01
N ILE A 216 21.51 2.98 4.50
CA ILE A 216 21.50 1.60 4.01
C ILE A 216 20.85 1.57 2.62
N ALA A 217 21.50 0.91 1.67
CA ALA A 217 21.01 0.77 0.30
C ALA A 217 20.62 -0.68 -0.05
N ASP A 218 21.18 -1.66 0.67
CA ASP A 218 20.88 -3.08 0.52
C ASP A 218 20.69 -3.75 1.89
N LEU A 219 19.59 -4.48 2.05
CA LEU A 219 19.24 -5.23 3.27
C LEU A 219 19.40 -6.75 3.11
N THR A 220 20.16 -7.20 2.11
CA THR A 220 20.54 -8.62 1.99
C THR A 220 21.06 -9.14 3.33
N GLY A 221 20.50 -10.28 3.77
CA GLY A 221 20.77 -10.88 5.08
C GLY A 221 19.64 -10.66 6.10
N ILE A 222 18.75 -9.69 5.89
CA ILE A 222 17.58 -9.48 6.76
C ILE A 222 16.68 -10.72 6.87
N GLN A 223 16.69 -11.59 5.84
CA GLN A 223 15.93 -12.83 5.80
C GLN A 223 16.29 -13.82 6.93
N ASP A 224 17.49 -13.73 7.50
CA ASP A 224 17.95 -14.62 8.57
C ASP A 224 17.56 -14.12 9.98
N PHE A 225 16.98 -12.93 10.07
CA PHE A 225 16.39 -12.40 11.31
C PHE A 225 14.97 -12.98 11.51
N LEU A 226 14.92 -14.30 11.74
CA LEU A 226 13.69 -15.10 11.75
C LEU A 226 12.72 -14.81 12.91
N ALA A 227 13.20 -14.15 13.97
CA ALA A 227 12.41 -13.75 15.12
C ALA A 227 11.82 -12.33 15.02
N LEU A 228 12.13 -11.57 13.96
CA LEU A 228 11.69 -10.18 13.85
C LEU A 228 10.17 -10.05 13.88
N ASP A 229 9.73 -9.20 14.80
CA ASP A 229 8.36 -8.76 15.03
C ASP A 229 8.22 -7.28 14.65
N ASN A 230 9.25 -6.47 14.95
CA ASN A 230 9.27 -5.03 14.69
C ASN A 230 10.52 -4.66 13.88
N LEU A 231 10.33 -3.98 12.75
CA LEU A 231 11.43 -3.56 11.89
C LEU A 231 11.27 -2.09 11.49
N PHE A 232 12.24 -1.26 11.89
CA PHE A 232 12.30 0.17 11.62
C PHE A 232 13.44 0.46 10.65
N ILE A 233 13.12 0.93 9.45
CA ILE A 233 14.07 1.13 8.35
C ILE A 233 13.86 2.48 7.67
N ARG A 234 13.20 3.41 8.37
CA ARG A 234 12.88 4.74 7.88
C ARG A 234 14.13 5.49 7.44
N LYS A 235 14.01 6.33 6.40
CA LYS A 235 15.05 7.28 5.97
C LYS A 235 16.35 6.59 5.54
N ASN A 236 16.22 5.67 4.60
CA ASN A 236 17.35 4.96 3.99
C ASN A 236 17.34 5.14 2.47
N LYS A 237 18.09 4.31 1.74
CA LYS A 237 18.25 4.39 0.27
C LYS A 237 17.81 3.11 -0.41
N LEU A 238 16.88 2.37 0.20
CA LEU A 238 16.43 1.08 -0.32
C LEU A 238 15.63 1.28 -1.61
N THR A 239 16.00 0.53 -2.64
CA THR A 239 15.24 0.44 -3.90
C THR A 239 14.46 -0.87 -4.01
N THR A 240 14.91 -1.90 -3.29
CA THR A 240 14.26 -3.21 -3.15
C THR A 240 14.45 -3.74 -1.74
N ILE A 241 13.57 -4.65 -1.32
CA ILE A 241 13.71 -5.40 -0.08
C ILE A 241 13.03 -6.76 -0.24
N ASP A 242 13.58 -7.80 0.40
CA ASP A 242 12.97 -9.12 0.49
C ASP A 242 12.71 -9.48 1.95
N LEU A 243 11.44 -9.46 2.34
CA LEU A 243 10.94 -9.79 3.69
C LEU A 243 10.26 -11.17 3.72
N SER A 244 10.46 -12.01 2.71
CA SER A 244 9.72 -13.27 2.54
C SER A 244 9.94 -14.29 3.67
N LYS A 245 11.04 -14.17 4.43
CA LYS A 245 11.36 -15.02 5.58
C LYS A 245 10.99 -14.41 6.93
N ASN A 246 10.79 -13.09 7.00
CA ASN A 246 10.41 -12.36 8.22
C ASN A 246 8.91 -12.47 8.51
N THR A 247 8.40 -13.70 8.51
CA THR A 247 6.96 -14.05 8.58
C THR A 247 6.30 -13.70 9.92
N LYS A 248 7.09 -13.33 10.93
CA LYS A 248 6.63 -12.92 12.26
C LYS A 248 6.37 -11.41 12.40
N LEU A 249 6.72 -10.59 11.40
CA LEU A 249 6.55 -9.14 11.47
C LEU A 249 5.10 -8.76 11.74
N THR A 250 4.88 -7.94 12.77
CA THR A 250 3.61 -7.26 13.07
C THR A 250 3.70 -5.77 12.81
N TYR A 251 4.90 -5.18 12.93
CA TYR A 251 5.16 -3.77 12.66
C TYR A 251 6.30 -3.60 11.64
N LEU A 252 6.03 -2.84 10.58
CA LEU A 252 7.03 -2.47 9.58
C LEU A 252 6.96 -0.97 9.27
N ASN A 253 8.04 -0.26 9.59
CA ASN A 253 8.27 1.10 9.12
C ASN A 253 9.40 1.11 8.09
N ILE A 254 9.07 1.38 6.83
CA ILE A 254 10.00 1.48 5.71
C ILE A 254 9.86 2.83 4.98
N SER A 255 9.33 3.83 5.68
CA SER A 255 9.11 5.17 5.15
C SER A 255 10.39 5.88 4.71
N GLU A 256 10.28 6.90 3.87
CA GLU A 256 11.43 7.69 3.37
C GLU A 256 12.53 6.81 2.75
N ASN A 257 12.14 5.98 1.77
CA ASN A 257 13.03 5.16 0.98
C ASN A 257 12.79 5.42 -0.52
N GLN A 258 13.32 4.57 -1.39
CA GLN A 258 13.24 4.73 -2.84
C GLN A 258 12.57 3.52 -3.51
N LEU A 259 11.72 2.80 -2.76
CA LEU A 259 11.06 1.59 -3.24
C LEU A 259 10.07 1.90 -4.36
N THR A 260 10.13 1.13 -5.44
CA THR A 260 9.15 1.20 -6.54
C THR A 260 8.09 0.10 -6.44
N SER A 261 8.37 -0.94 -5.66
CA SER A 261 7.47 -2.03 -5.32
C SER A 261 7.78 -2.54 -3.91
N LEU A 262 6.78 -3.09 -3.24
CA LEU A 262 6.90 -3.70 -1.93
C LEU A 262 6.09 -5.00 -1.92
N ASN A 263 6.75 -6.13 -1.66
CA ASN A 263 6.09 -7.43 -1.53
C ASN A 263 6.08 -7.88 -0.06
N ILE A 264 4.88 -7.91 0.51
CA ILE A 264 4.63 -8.26 1.92
C ILE A 264 3.63 -9.42 2.06
N ASN A 265 3.44 -10.21 1.00
CA ASN A 265 2.47 -11.30 0.97
C ASN A 265 2.74 -12.40 2.00
N ALA A 266 4.01 -12.58 2.40
CA ALA A 266 4.42 -13.55 3.42
C ALA A 266 4.25 -13.03 4.86
N ASN A 267 4.12 -11.72 5.04
CA ASN A 267 4.06 -11.05 6.34
C ASN A 267 2.58 -10.94 6.80
N ILE A 268 1.91 -12.09 6.86
CA ILE A 268 0.45 -12.20 7.11
C ILE A 268 0.02 -11.73 8.51
N LEU A 269 0.99 -11.50 9.40
CA LEU A 269 0.77 -11.04 10.78
C LEU A 269 0.86 -9.51 10.92
N LEU A 270 1.20 -8.77 9.85
CA LEU A 270 1.31 -7.31 9.90
C LEU A 270 0.00 -6.66 10.39
N GLU A 271 0.14 -5.85 11.44
CA GLU A 271 -0.89 -4.98 12.02
C GLU A 271 -0.64 -3.51 11.64
N ASP A 272 0.64 -3.11 11.55
CA ASP A 272 1.05 -1.75 11.24
C ASP A 272 2.05 -1.71 10.09
N LEU A 273 1.71 -0.94 9.05
CA LEU A 273 2.58 -0.69 7.90
C LEU A 273 2.68 0.80 7.63
N ASP A 274 3.89 1.34 7.78
CA ASP A 274 4.26 2.65 7.26
C ASP A 274 5.25 2.49 6.10
N CYS A 275 4.81 2.81 4.90
CA CYS A 275 5.65 2.90 3.72
C CYS A 275 5.48 4.24 2.99
N GLN A 276 5.21 5.32 3.74
CA GLN A 276 5.11 6.66 3.18
C GLN A 276 6.44 7.15 2.56
N GLU A 277 6.38 8.19 1.74
CA GLU A 277 7.57 8.80 1.10
C GLU A 277 8.44 7.75 0.39
N ASN A 278 7.81 7.02 -0.54
CA ASN A 278 8.46 6.05 -1.43
C ASN A 278 8.01 6.32 -2.88
N ASN A 279 8.40 5.45 -3.82
CA ASN A 279 8.02 5.56 -5.23
C ASN A 279 7.06 4.45 -5.67
N LEU A 280 6.21 3.95 -4.75
CA LEU A 280 5.32 2.82 -5.03
C LEU A 280 4.26 3.22 -6.04
N THR A 281 4.15 2.43 -7.12
CA THR A 281 3.10 2.60 -8.14
C THR A 281 1.89 1.71 -7.89
N SER A 282 2.08 0.64 -7.12
CA SER A 282 1.04 -0.25 -6.63
C SER A 282 1.46 -0.86 -5.29
N LEU A 283 0.48 -1.26 -4.49
CA LEU A 283 0.69 -1.99 -3.25
C LEU A 283 -0.42 -3.03 -3.11
N ASN A 284 -0.05 -4.27 -2.83
CA ASN A 284 -0.99 -5.36 -2.55
C ASN A 284 -0.95 -5.71 -1.06
N VAL A 285 -2.03 -5.41 -0.35
CA VAL A 285 -2.23 -5.69 1.09
C VAL A 285 -3.25 -6.79 1.35
N SER A 286 -3.66 -7.55 0.32
CA SER A 286 -4.78 -8.49 0.39
C SER A 286 -4.56 -9.67 1.34
N SER A 287 -3.31 -10.06 1.58
CA SER A 287 -2.92 -11.11 2.53
C SER A 287 -2.77 -10.60 3.96
N ASN A 288 -2.61 -9.28 4.16
CA ASN A 288 -2.33 -8.65 5.44
C ASN A 288 -3.64 -8.29 6.17
N THR A 289 -4.49 -9.31 6.37
CA THR A 289 -5.86 -9.16 6.89
C THR A 289 -5.95 -8.62 8.32
N LYS A 290 -4.81 -8.60 9.04
CA LYS A 290 -4.68 -8.05 10.40
C LYS A 290 -4.32 -6.56 10.46
N LEU A 291 -4.06 -5.91 9.32
CA LEU A 291 -3.71 -4.50 9.27
C LEU A 291 -4.77 -3.64 9.98
N LYS A 292 -4.32 -2.86 10.95
CA LYS A 292 -5.06 -1.83 11.68
C LYS A 292 -4.63 -0.43 11.23
N ASN A 293 -3.33 -0.21 11.00
CA ASN A 293 -2.82 1.06 10.53
C ASN A 293 -2.07 0.89 9.21
N LEU A 294 -2.46 1.66 8.20
CA LEU A 294 -1.82 1.68 6.90
C LEU A 294 -1.50 3.11 6.49
N ASN A 295 -0.20 3.42 6.40
CA ASN A 295 0.29 4.68 5.86
C ASN A 295 1.02 4.44 4.53
N VAL A 296 0.46 5.01 3.47
CA VAL A 296 0.99 4.97 2.10
C VAL A 296 1.11 6.39 1.52
N ASP A 297 1.14 7.41 2.39
CA ASP A 297 1.28 8.81 1.98
C ASP A 297 2.51 9.03 1.09
N ASP A 298 2.44 10.03 0.22
CA ASP A 298 3.54 10.42 -0.67
C ASP A 298 4.16 9.24 -1.43
N ASN A 299 3.34 8.68 -2.32
CA ASN A 299 3.71 7.63 -3.25
C ASN A 299 3.11 7.95 -4.64
N GLN A 300 3.09 6.97 -5.54
CA GLN A 300 2.58 7.14 -6.90
C GLN A 300 1.40 6.19 -7.20
N LEU A 301 0.65 5.79 -6.17
CA LEU A 301 -0.44 4.83 -6.28
C LEU A 301 -1.59 5.41 -7.12
N ILE A 302 -2.02 4.66 -8.13
CA ILE A 302 -3.20 5.01 -8.97
C ILE A 302 -4.48 4.40 -8.40
N SER A 303 -4.35 3.31 -7.63
CA SER A 303 -5.43 2.61 -6.97
C SER A 303 -4.92 1.93 -5.72
N LEU A 304 -5.79 1.81 -4.71
CA LEU A 304 -5.50 1.10 -3.48
C LEU A 304 -6.69 0.18 -3.15
N ASN A 305 -6.46 -1.12 -3.12
CA ASN A 305 -7.48 -2.10 -2.74
C ASN A 305 -7.25 -2.59 -1.32
N ILE A 306 -8.16 -2.21 -0.43
CA ILE A 306 -8.14 -2.51 1.02
C ILE A 306 -9.35 -3.35 1.45
N SER A 307 -10.05 -3.97 0.50
CA SER A 307 -11.32 -4.67 0.76
C SER A 307 -11.21 -5.87 1.71
N ASN A 308 -10.01 -6.45 1.86
CA ASN A 308 -9.73 -7.56 2.79
C ASN A 308 -9.26 -7.08 4.18
N ASN A 309 -8.89 -5.81 4.32
CA ASN A 309 -8.32 -5.25 5.55
C ASN A 309 -9.46 -4.74 6.46
N THR A 310 -10.37 -5.64 6.84
CA THR A 310 -11.60 -5.30 7.58
C THR A 310 -11.35 -4.79 9.01
N ALA A 311 -10.15 -5.05 9.55
CA ALA A 311 -9.68 -4.56 10.84
C ALA A 311 -9.04 -3.16 10.80
N LEU A 312 -8.99 -2.51 9.62
CA LEU A 312 -8.31 -1.23 9.45
C LEU A 312 -9.02 -0.12 10.25
N GLU A 313 -8.26 0.52 11.14
CA GLU A 313 -8.68 1.60 12.03
C GLU A 313 -8.21 2.97 11.50
N SER A 314 -6.99 3.05 10.97
CA SER A 314 -6.47 4.29 10.35
C SER A 314 -5.90 4.04 8.95
N LEU A 315 -6.31 4.89 8.01
CA LEU A 315 -5.82 4.91 6.64
C LEU A 315 -5.30 6.29 6.26
N TYR A 316 -4.01 6.33 5.92
CA TYR A 316 -3.34 7.50 5.36
C TYR A 316 -2.89 7.14 3.94
N CYS A 317 -3.51 7.75 2.93
CA CYS A 317 -3.18 7.57 1.52
C CYS A 317 -3.13 8.90 0.75
N SER A 318 -2.73 9.97 1.42
CA SER A 318 -2.55 11.30 0.85
C SER A 318 -1.40 11.35 -0.17
N ILE A 319 -1.36 12.38 -1.01
CA ILE A 319 -0.25 12.65 -1.95
C ILE A 319 0.02 11.41 -2.82
N ASN A 320 -1.00 11.02 -3.57
CA ASN A 320 -0.96 9.90 -4.49
C ASN A 320 -1.71 10.28 -5.78
N LYS A 321 -2.01 9.30 -6.63
CA LYS A 321 -2.77 9.49 -7.89
C LYS A 321 -4.08 8.70 -7.88
N ILE A 322 -4.64 8.45 -6.69
CA ILE A 322 -5.83 7.60 -6.52
C ILE A 322 -7.04 8.32 -7.07
N ALA A 323 -7.69 7.71 -8.06
CA ALA A 323 -8.91 8.25 -8.67
C ALA A 323 -10.19 7.69 -8.01
N ASN A 324 -10.12 6.50 -7.42
CA ASN A 324 -11.23 5.83 -6.76
C ASN A 324 -10.73 5.13 -5.50
N LEU A 325 -11.38 5.39 -4.37
CA LEU A 325 -11.10 4.76 -3.09
C LEU A 325 -12.40 4.16 -2.55
N ASN A 326 -12.38 2.86 -2.25
CA ASN A 326 -13.52 2.15 -1.67
C ASN A 326 -13.17 1.71 -0.24
N VAL A 327 -13.92 2.22 0.72
CA VAL A 327 -13.75 1.97 2.17
C VAL A 327 -14.93 1.19 2.78
N ASP A 328 -15.83 0.65 1.95
CA ASP A 328 -17.09 0.01 2.38
C ASP A 328 -16.89 -1.18 3.33
N ASN A 329 -15.79 -1.93 3.17
CA ASN A 329 -15.47 -3.10 3.99
C ASN A 329 -14.67 -2.75 5.24
N ASN A 330 -14.14 -1.52 5.33
CA ASN A 330 -13.27 -1.07 6.41
C ASN A 330 -14.11 -0.41 7.51
N ILE A 331 -15.08 -1.16 8.03
CA ILE A 331 -16.12 -0.65 8.95
C ILE A 331 -15.55 -0.18 10.29
N ALA A 332 -14.34 -0.61 10.64
CA ALA A 332 -13.62 -0.23 11.85
C ALA A 332 -12.89 1.12 11.73
N LEU A 333 -12.88 1.76 10.56
CA LEU A 333 -12.15 3.02 10.35
C LEU A 333 -12.58 4.12 11.33
N LEU A 334 -11.59 4.66 12.02
CA LEU A 334 -11.62 5.81 12.91
C LEU A 334 -11.05 7.05 12.22
N GLU A 335 -10.05 6.87 11.37
CA GLU A 335 -9.33 7.97 10.70
C GLU A 335 -9.14 7.67 9.21
N LEU A 336 -9.45 8.64 8.37
CA LEU A 336 -9.22 8.58 6.93
C LEU A 336 -8.62 9.89 6.42
N SER A 337 -7.37 9.82 5.97
CA SER A 337 -6.73 10.89 5.19
C SER A 337 -6.47 10.43 3.75
N SER A 338 -7.11 11.09 2.79
CA SER A 338 -6.96 10.82 1.36
C SER A 338 -6.72 12.11 0.55
N SER A 339 -6.04 13.07 1.16
CA SER A 339 -5.79 14.40 0.58
C SER A 339 -4.83 14.35 -0.61
N ASN A 340 -4.87 15.35 -1.50
CA ASN A 340 -3.97 15.46 -2.66
C ASN A 340 -4.02 14.19 -3.54
N ASN A 341 -5.21 13.84 -3.99
CA ASN A 341 -5.47 12.72 -4.90
C ASN A 341 -6.32 13.20 -6.08
N LEU A 342 -6.86 12.25 -6.85
CA LEU A 342 -7.72 12.52 -8.01
C LEU A 342 -9.16 12.06 -7.76
N LEU A 343 -9.59 11.99 -6.49
CA LEU A 343 -10.91 11.49 -6.13
C LEU A 343 -12.01 12.41 -6.67
N THR A 344 -13.03 11.82 -7.28
CA THR A 344 -14.24 12.52 -7.75
C THR A 344 -15.46 12.23 -6.89
N SER A 345 -15.40 11.15 -6.11
CA SER A 345 -16.41 10.75 -5.13
C SER A 345 -15.75 9.98 -3.99
N LEU A 346 -16.40 9.98 -2.83
CA LEU A 346 -16.00 9.20 -1.66
C LEU A 346 -17.26 8.80 -0.89
N ASN A 347 -17.43 7.50 -0.63
CA ASN A 347 -18.54 6.98 0.17
C ASN A 347 -18.02 6.53 1.53
N VAL A 348 -18.49 7.18 2.59
CA VAL A 348 -18.11 6.87 3.99
C VAL A 348 -19.31 6.37 4.82
N SER A 349 -20.42 6.02 4.17
CA SER A 349 -21.69 5.71 4.85
C SER A 349 -21.65 4.47 5.75
N LYS A 350 -20.67 3.57 5.57
CA LYS A 350 -20.47 2.36 6.39
C LYS A 350 -19.44 2.54 7.51
N ASN A 351 -18.64 3.61 7.47
CA ASN A 351 -17.57 3.88 8.43
C ASN A 351 -18.15 4.66 9.61
N ILE A 352 -19.10 4.05 10.33
CA ILE A 352 -19.90 4.72 11.36
C ILE A 352 -19.09 5.17 12.59
N TYR A 353 -17.88 4.65 12.75
CA TYR A 353 -16.95 4.98 13.83
C TYR A 353 -15.94 6.08 13.45
N LEU A 354 -16.03 6.62 12.23
CA LEU A 354 -15.08 7.62 11.72
C LEU A 354 -15.14 8.91 12.56
N ARG A 355 -13.98 9.30 13.11
CA ARG A 355 -13.76 10.48 13.96
C ARG A 355 -13.04 11.60 13.21
N SER A 356 -12.13 11.26 12.30
CA SER A 356 -11.43 12.23 11.44
C SER A 356 -11.57 11.84 9.96
N LEU A 357 -12.03 12.79 9.15
CA LEU A 357 -12.17 12.66 7.72
C LEU A 357 -11.51 13.85 7.01
N VAL A 358 -10.39 13.57 6.34
CA VAL A 358 -9.56 14.56 5.66
C VAL A 358 -9.38 14.16 4.19
N PHE A 359 -9.93 14.93 3.26
CA PHE A 359 -9.86 14.64 1.82
C PHE A 359 -9.62 15.90 0.97
N THR A 360 -8.72 16.75 1.46
CA THR A 360 -8.41 18.07 0.87
C THR A 360 -7.75 17.91 -0.50
N ASN A 361 -7.81 18.94 -1.35
CA ASN A 361 -7.18 18.94 -2.68
C ASN A 361 -7.58 17.71 -3.53
N ASN A 362 -8.88 17.55 -3.77
CA ASN A 362 -9.44 16.52 -4.64
C ASN A 362 -10.41 17.16 -5.65
N GLN A 363 -11.24 16.36 -6.32
CA GLN A 363 -12.25 16.81 -7.28
C GLN A 363 -13.67 16.39 -6.87
N ILE A 364 -13.89 16.22 -5.56
CA ILE A 364 -15.17 15.74 -5.00
C ILE A 364 -16.22 16.85 -5.11
N SER A 365 -17.41 16.49 -5.61
CA SER A 365 -18.52 17.45 -5.81
C SER A 365 -19.65 17.32 -4.80
N THR A 366 -19.76 16.16 -4.14
CA THR A 366 -20.76 15.87 -3.11
C THR A 366 -20.16 14.91 -2.09
N ILE A 367 -20.60 15.04 -0.84
CA ILE A 367 -20.22 14.15 0.25
C ILE A 367 -21.43 13.97 1.17
N ASN A 368 -21.65 12.74 1.65
CA ASN A 368 -22.67 12.45 2.65
C ASN A 368 -22.00 11.90 3.91
N VAL A 369 -22.10 12.66 5.00
CA VAL A 369 -21.54 12.33 6.32
C VAL A 369 -22.61 12.03 7.37
N SER A 370 -23.87 11.85 6.97
CA SER A 370 -25.01 11.70 7.90
C SER A 370 -24.92 10.48 8.83
N ASN A 371 -24.21 9.42 8.43
CA ASN A 371 -24.00 8.23 9.24
C ASN A 371 -22.77 8.33 10.17
N ASN A 372 -21.88 9.30 9.96
CA ASN A 372 -20.64 9.47 10.72
C ASN A 372 -20.92 10.33 11.97
N THR A 373 -21.83 9.86 12.83
CA THR A 373 -22.37 10.65 13.95
C THR A 373 -21.36 11.02 15.04
N VAL A 374 -20.21 10.32 15.07
CA VAL A 374 -19.09 10.54 15.99
C VAL A 374 -17.92 11.31 15.35
N LEU A 375 -18.16 12.00 14.22
CA LEU A 375 -17.14 12.76 13.51
C LEU A 375 -16.76 14.02 14.28
N ASN A 376 -15.47 14.16 14.61
CA ASN A 376 -14.89 15.29 15.33
C ASN A 376 -14.20 16.29 14.39
N GLU A 377 -13.60 15.78 13.31
CA GLU A 377 -12.83 16.56 12.35
C GLU A 377 -13.30 16.26 10.92
N LEU A 378 -13.62 17.33 10.19
CA LEU A 378 -13.99 17.26 8.78
C LEU A 378 -13.24 18.33 7.98
N MET A 379 -12.28 17.90 7.17
CA MET A 379 -11.47 18.77 6.32
C MET A 379 -11.58 18.38 4.85
N PHE A 380 -12.10 19.30 4.03
CA PHE A 380 -12.34 19.07 2.61
C PHE A 380 -12.05 20.28 1.73
N HIS A 381 -11.17 21.18 2.20
CA HIS A 381 -10.82 22.36 1.43
C HIS A 381 -10.22 22.01 0.06
N ASN A 382 -10.36 22.93 -0.90
CA ASN A 382 -9.95 22.75 -2.31
C ASN A 382 -10.60 21.51 -2.96
N ASN A 383 -11.93 21.52 -3.02
CA ASN A 383 -12.76 20.55 -3.75
C ASN A 383 -13.80 21.30 -4.62
N LYS A 384 -14.83 20.61 -5.09
CA LYS A 384 -15.93 21.17 -5.90
C LYS A 384 -17.29 21.03 -5.21
N ILE A 385 -17.30 21.02 -3.87
CA ILE A 385 -18.51 20.74 -3.08
C ILE A 385 -19.45 21.94 -3.13
N LYS A 386 -20.71 21.70 -3.48
CA LYS A 386 -21.75 22.73 -3.61
C LYS A 386 -22.68 22.85 -2.40
N THR A 387 -22.87 21.74 -1.70
CA THR A 387 -23.75 21.64 -0.54
C THR A 387 -23.16 20.67 0.47
N ILE A 388 -23.37 20.97 1.74
CA ILE A 388 -22.99 20.10 2.85
C ILE A 388 -24.11 20.09 3.89
N ASP A 389 -24.47 18.91 4.36
CA ASP A 389 -25.36 18.71 5.51
C ASP A 389 -24.56 18.02 6.62
N ILE A 390 -24.38 18.74 7.72
CA ILE A 390 -23.67 18.32 8.93
C ILE A 390 -24.59 18.25 10.14
N SER A 391 -25.92 18.27 9.91
CA SER A 391 -26.91 18.30 10.99
C SER A 391 -26.91 17.04 11.88
N ASN A 392 -26.33 15.94 11.37
CA ASN A 392 -26.20 14.66 12.08
C ASN A 392 -24.80 14.44 12.70
N ASN A 393 -23.94 15.47 12.74
CA ASN A 393 -22.57 15.38 13.25
C ASN A 393 -22.36 16.27 14.49
N PRO A 394 -23.06 16.03 15.62
CA PRO A 394 -23.05 16.93 16.77
C PRO A 394 -21.69 17.04 17.48
N GLU A 395 -20.81 16.05 17.29
CA GLU A 395 -19.47 15.99 17.88
C GLU A 395 -18.40 16.75 17.09
N LEU A 396 -18.74 17.40 15.96
CA LEU A 396 -17.79 18.16 15.16
C LEU A 396 -17.18 19.32 15.96
N ILE A 397 -15.84 19.36 15.98
CA ILE A 397 -15.02 20.40 16.61
C ILE A 397 -14.35 21.26 15.52
N TYR A 398 -13.83 20.61 14.47
CA TYR A 398 -13.05 21.22 13.39
C TYR A 398 -13.77 21.05 12.05
N LEU A 399 -14.07 22.17 11.37
CA LEU A 399 -14.67 22.18 10.04
C LEU A 399 -13.89 23.09 9.08
N ILE A 400 -13.15 22.48 8.16
CA ILE A 400 -12.28 23.18 7.19
C ILE A 400 -12.80 22.93 5.77
N ALA A 401 -13.56 23.89 5.25
CA ALA A 401 -14.36 23.84 4.03
C ALA A 401 -13.92 24.86 2.95
N SER A 402 -12.78 25.52 3.13
CA SER A 402 -12.31 26.61 2.25
C SER A 402 -12.18 26.20 0.78
N SER A 403 -12.25 27.17 -0.13
CA SER A 403 -12.02 26.94 -1.57
C SER A 403 -12.92 25.83 -2.14
N ASN A 404 -14.23 26.01 -2.02
CA ASN A 404 -15.25 25.12 -2.57
C ASN A 404 -16.32 25.97 -3.32
N GLU A 405 -17.45 25.36 -3.67
CA GLU A 405 -18.57 26.01 -4.35
C GLU A 405 -19.81 26.13 -3.42
N LEU A 406 -19.61 26.16 -2.11
CA LEU A 406 -20.69 26.16 -1.12
C LEU A 406 -21.51 27.45 -1.21
N LYS A 407 -22.84 27.32 -1.23
CA LYS A 407 -23.78 28.45 -1.16
C LYS A 407 -24.29 28.75 0.25
N SER A 408 -24.26 27.76 1.13
CA SER A 408 -24.69 27.87 2.50
C SER A 408 -23.96 26.90 3.41
N ILE A 409 -23.73 27.32 4.65
CA ILE A 409 -23.29 26.45 5.74
C ILE A 409 -24.18 26.74 6.94
N ASP A 410 -24.65 25.69 7.61
CA ASP A 410 -25.41 25.77 8.85
C ASP A 410 -24.78 24.86 9.90
N ILE A 411 -24.24 25.48 10.97
CA ILE A 411 -23.64 24.76 12.10
C ILE A 411 -24.53 24.75 13.35
N SER A 412 -25.82 25.12 13.24
CA SER A 412 -26.73 25.22 14.40
C SER A 412 -26.98 23.90 15.15
N LYS A 413 -26.59 22.77 14.54
CA LYS A 413 -26.66 21.42 15.14
C LYS A 413 -25.30 20.89 15.59
N ASN A 414 -24.26 21.72 15.55
CA ASN A 414 -22.89 21.34 15.85
C ASN A 414 -22.38 22.21 17.02
N PRO A 415 -22.83 21.94 18.26
CA PRO A 415 -22.55 22.79 19.42
C PRO A 415 -21.08 22.74 19.89
N GLN A 416 -20.26 21.82 19.35
CA GLN A 416 -18.85 21.69 19.72
C GLN A 416 -17.89 22.40 18.76
N ILE A 417 -18.36 22.94 17.62
CA ILE A 417 -17.47 23.59 16.66
C ILE A 417 -16.79 24.78 17.32
N SER A 418 -15.46 24.73 17.36
CA SER A 418 -14.58 25.80 17.84
C SER A 418 -13.67 26.33 16.73
N GLU A 419 -13.51 25.61 15.61
CA GLU A 419 -12.75 26.07 14.46
C GLU A 419 -13.56 25.89 13.18
N LEU A 420 -13.80 27.00 12.48
CA LEU A 420 -14.51 27.01 11.21
C LEU A 420 -13.76 27.85 10.18
N VAL A 421 -13.36 27.20 9.10
CA VAL A 421 -12.73 27.86 7.96
C VAL A 421 -13.54 27.57 6.72
N CYS A 422 -14.25 28.58 6.21
CA CYS A 422 -15.11 28.48 5.02
C CYS A 422 -14.86 29.63 4.04
N ASP A 423 -13.64 30.15 4.00
CA ASP A 423 -13.25 31.18 3.04
C ASP A 423 -13.29 30.69 1.59
N LYS A 424 -13.32 31.62 0.63
CA LYS A 424 -13.23 31.32 -0.81
C LYS A 424 -14.33 30.35 -1.28
N ASN A 425 -15.56 30.63 -0.90
CA ASN A 425 -16.75 29.90 -1.32
C ASN A 425 -17.70 30.85 -2.08
N GLN A 426 -18.93 30.40 -2.31
CA GLN A 426 -20.00 31.19 -2.93
C GLN A 426 -21.13 31.43 -1.92
N LEU A 427 -20.78 31.59 -0.63
CA LEU A 427 -21.79 31.65 0.44
C LEU A 427 -22.71 32.86 0.23
N THR A 428 -24.00 32.60 0.37
CA THR A 428 -25.07 33.61 0.45
C THR A 428 -25.72 33.62 1.83
N TYR A 429 -25.57 32.52 2.56
CA TYR A 429 -26.09 32.30 3.90
C TYR A 429 -25.05 31.56 4.75
N LEU A 430 -24.85 32.02 5.99
CA LEU A 430 -24.00 31.36 6.97
C LEU A 430 -24.69 31.41 8.32
N ASN A 431 -24.96 30.25 8.92
CA ASN A 431 -25.55 30.16 10.25
C ASN A 431 -24.54 29.63 11.25
N LEU A 432 -24.00 30.53 12.07
CA LEU A 432 -23.06 30.24 13.14
C LEU A 432 -23.73 30.11 14.51
N LYS A 433 -25.05 30.25 14.61
CA LYS A 433 -25.79 30.23 15.87
C LYS A 433 -25.89 28.82 16.44
N ASN A 434 -24.83 28.38 17.12
CA ASN A 434 -24.68 27.04 17.67
C ASN A 434 -24.55 27.01 19.20
N GLY A 435 -24.62 28.17 19.87
CA GLY A 435 -24.42 28.29 21.31
C GLY A 435 -22.96 28.26 21.76
N ASN A 436 -21.99 28.20 20.83
CA ASN A 436 -20.56 28.05 21.12
C ASN A 436 -19.69 29.20 20.58
N ASN A 437 -20.30 30.31 20.13
CA ASN A 437 -19.60 31.43 19.51
C ASN A 437 -18.45 32.02 20.36
N THR A 438 -18.54 31.99 21.69
CA THR A 438 -17.46 32.54 22.54
C THR A 438 -16.18 31.68 22.59
N ASN A 439 -16.26 30.44 22.11
CA ASN A 439 -15.16 29.47 22.14
C ASN A 439 -14.49 29.27 20.76
N PHE A 440 -14.83 30.10 19.77
CA PHE A 440 -14.18 30.04 18.46
C PHE A 440 -12.70 30.43 18.56
N ASP A 441 -11.83 29.63 17.96
CA ASP A 441 -10.43 30.01 17.75
C ASP A 441 -10.36 31.06 16.64
N LEU A 442 -10.09 32.29 17.06
CA LEU A 442 -10.06 33.47 16.19
C LEU A 442 -8.79 33.56 15.34
N PHE A 443 -7.75 32.78 15.66
CA PHE A 443 -6.51 32.77 14.90
C PHE A 443 -6.65 31.93 13.64
N TYR A 444 -7.40 30.83 13.71
CA TYR A 444 -7.56 29.89 12.61
C TYR A 444 -8.87 30.05 11.83
N SER A 445 -9.95 30.53 12.45
CA SER A 445 -11.26 30.66 11.79
C SER A 445 -11.31 31.77 10.72
N SER A 446 -12.03 31.55 9.62
CA SER A 446 -12.21 32.55 8.56
C SER A 446 -13.44 32.27 7.70
N PHE A 447 -14.23 33.30 7.39
CA PHE A 447 -15.41 33.26 6.51
C PHE A 447 -15.31 34.28 5.36
N LYS A 448 -14.09 34.75 5.06
CA LYS A 448 -13.79 35.76 4.02
C LYS A 448 -13.91 35.23 2.59
N ASP A 449 -13.75 36.11 1.61
CA ASP A 449 -13.71 35.77 0.19
C ASP A 449 -15.01 35.05 -0.26
N ASN A 450 -16.14 35.47 0.31
CA ASN A 450 -17.50 35.08 -0.02
C ASN A 450 -18.29 36.31 -0.47
N PRO A 451 -18.06 36.83 -1.69
CA PRO A 451 -18.55 38.16 -2.10
C PRO A 451 -20.08 38.31 -2.12
N ASN A 452 -20.83 37.22 -2.15
CA ASN A 452 -22.30 37.22 -2.13
C ASN A 452 -22.88 37.07 -0.71
N LEU A 453 -22.04 36.92 0.31
CA LEU A 453 -22.49 36.77 1.69
C LEU A 453 -22.87 38.15 2.23
N THR A 454 -24.15 38.30 2.59
CA THR A 454 -24.70 39.55 3.12
C THR A 454 -25.13 39.43 4.57
N CYS A 455 -25.44 38.22 5.03
CA CYS A 455 -25.94 38.00 6.38
C CYS A 455 -25.34 36.73 6.99
N ILE A 456 -24.85 36.85 8.22
CA ILE A 456 -24.30 35.78 9.04
C ILE A 456 -25.12 35.71 10.33
N VAL A 457 -25.77 34.58 10.58
CA VAL A 457 -26.53 34.36 11.81
C VAL A 457 -25.57 34.00 12.95
N VAL A 458 -25.66 34.68 14.09
CA VAL A 458 -24.80 34.46 15.27
C VAL A 458 -25.63 34.42 16.56
N ASP A 459 -25.02 33.96 17.65
CA ASP A 459 -25.63 33.92 18.98
C ASP A 459 -25.77 35.34 19.58
N ASP A 460 -24.72 36.15 19.48
CA ASP A 460 -24.67 37.53 20.01
C ASP A 460 -23.98 38.47 19.00
N VAL A 461 -24.76 39.40 18.44
CA VAL A 461 -24.29 40.35 17.43
C VAL A 461 -23.27 41.34 17.98
N ALA A 462 -23.38 41.76 19.25
CA ALA A 462 -22.45 42.70 19.86
C ALA A 462 -21.08 42.02 20.07
N TYR A 463 -21.09 40.78 20.58
CA TYR A 463 -19.88 39.98 20.72
C TYR A 463 -19.19 39.73 19.37
N SER A 464 -19.93 39.29 18.35
CA SER A 464 -19.37 39.01 17.03
C SER A 464 -18.80 40.27 16.36
N ASN A 465 -19.45 41.43 16.50
CA ASN A 465 -18.88 42.68 15.97
C ASN A 465 -17.60 43.10 16.70
N ALA A 466 -17.50 42.86 18.01
CA ALA A 466 -16.32 43.22 18.79
C ALA A 466 -15.12 42.29 18.52
N ASN A 467 -15.36 40.99 18.36
CA ASN A 467 -14.30 39.98 18.32
C ASN A 467 -14.03 39.41 16.92
N TRP A 468 -15.03 39.41 16.03
CA TRP A 468 -14.96 38.74 14.72
C TRP A 468 -15.00 39.70 13.54
N ALA A 469 -14.79 41.00 13.77
CA ALA A 469 -14.81 42.01 12.71
C ALA A 469 -13.87 41.65 11.55
N GLY A 470 -12.73 41.02 11.87
CA GLY A 470 -11.71 40.59 10.92
C GLY A 470 -11.94 39.23 10.26
N LEU A 471 -13.06 38.53 10.50
CA LEU A 471 -13.29 37.16 10.00
C LEU A 471 -14.25 37.05 8.81
N LYS A 472 -14.91 38.14 8.40
CA LYS A 472 -15.89 38.17 7.31
C LYS A 472 -15.56 39.23 6.25
N ASP A 473 -16.23 39.16 5.11
CA ASP A 473 -16.21 40.22 4.11
C ASP A 473 -16.93 41.50 4.57
N ALA A 474 -16.62 42.61 3.93
CA ALA A 474 -17.25 43.91 4.20
C ALA A 474 -18.76 43.91 3.84
N THR A 475 -19.19 43.08 2.88
CA THR A 475 -20.58 42.96 2.43
C THR A 475 -21.48 42.24 3.44
N ALA A 476 -20.91 41.41 4.30
CA ALA A 476 -21.64 40.60 5.27
C ALA A 476 -21.91 41.37 6.56
N SER A 477 -23.05 41.13 7.20
CA SER A 477 -23.39 41.65 8.53
C SER A 477 -23.77 40.53 9.50
N TYR A 478 -23.36 40.64 10.76
CA TYR A 478 -23.81 39.72 11.82
C TYR A 478 -25.24 40.07 12.24
N SER A 479 -26.10 39.07 12.38
CA SER A 479 -27.50 39.22 12.80
C SER A 479 -27.92 38.04 13.67
N THR A 480 -28.94 38.21 14.51
CA THR A 480 -29.59 37.09 15.22
C THR A 480 -30.58 36.33 14.35
N ALA A 481 -30.93 36.89 13.18
CA ALA A 481 -31.77 36.26 12.17
C ALA A 481 -31.51 36.89 10.78
N CYS A 482 -31.35 36.06 9.75
CA CYS A 482 -31.30 36.51 8.36
C CYS A 482 -32.68 36.33 7.73
N THR A 483 -33.28 37.42 7.23
CA THR A 483 -34.41 37.30 6.29
C THR A 483 -33.86 36.77 4.97
N LEU A 484 -34.06 35.48 4.71
CA LEU A 484 -33.85 34.91 3.39
C LEU A 484 -34.80 35.65 2.43
N GLY A 485 -34.26 36.56 1.62
CA GLY A 485 -35.00 37.01 0.46
C GLY A 485 -35.31 35.77 -0.36
N LEU A 486 -36.60 35.50 -0.62
CA LEU A 486 -36.97 34.60 -1.72
C LEU A 486 -36.19 35.11 -2.93
N GLU A 487 -35.42 34.26 -3.62
CA GLU A 487 -34.91 34.63 -4.93
C GLU A 487 -36.13 35.07 -5.74
N THR A 488 -36.28 36.38 -5.98
CA THR A 488 -37.38 36.90 -6.78
C THR A 488 -37.24 36.23 -8.14
N SER A 489 -38.23 35.43 -8.52
CA SER A 489 -38.26 34.75 -9.81
C SER A 489 -38.02 35.80 -10.89
N VAL A 490 -37.20 35.49 -11.90
CA VAL A 490 -36.94 36.43 -13.01
C VAL A 490 -38.26 36.84 -13.70
N PHE A 491 -39.32 36.03 -13.52
CA PHE A 491 -40.68 36.28 -14.00
C PHE A 491 -41.55 37.18 -13.10
N ASP A 492 -41.08 37.56 -11.91
CA ASP A 492 -41.80 38.49 -11.02
C ASP A 492 -41.80 39.92 -11.56
N LYS A 493 -40.81 40.27 -12.39
CA LYS A 493 -40.69 41.58 -13.04
C LYS A 493 -41.45 41.69 -14.38
N VAL A 494 -41.95 40.57 -14.90
CA VAL A 494 -42.68 40.52 -16.18
C VAL A 494 -44.08 41.10 -16.07
N ALA A 495 -44.39 42.04 -16.96
CA ALA A 495 -45.74 42.56 -17.16
C ALA A 495 -46.27 42.20 -18.55
N LEU A 496 -47.57 41.88 -18.63
CA LEU A 496 -48.32 41.69 -19.87
C LEU A 496 -49.38 42.77 -19.97
N TYR A 497 -49.27 43.66 -20.97
CA TYR A 497 -50.24 44.73 -21.17
C TYR A 497 -50.52 44.98 -22.67
N PRO A 498 -51.72 45.46 -23.04
CA PRO A 498 -52.89 45.59 -22.18
C PRO A 498 -53.43 44.20 -21.77
N ASN A 499 -53.95 44.10 -20.54
CA ASN A 499 -54.65 42.93 -20.04
C ASN A 499 -55.81 43.40 -19.14
N PRO A 500 -57.07 43.37 -19.60
CA PRO A 500 -57.55 42.68 -20.82
C PRO A 500 -57.05 43.27 -22.15
N THR A 501 -57.02 42.45 -23.21
CA THR A 501 -56.59 42.83 -24.58
C THR A 501 -57.71 42.61 -25.60
N ARG A 502 -57.70 43.38 -26.69
CA ARG A 502 -58.54 43.15 -27.90
C ARG A 502 -57.77 42.50 -29.06
N GLY A 503 -56.53 42.11 -28.82
CA GLY A 503 -55.65 41.55 -29.85
C GLY A 503 -54.22 41.41 -29.34
N ASP A 504 -53.43 42.47 -29.47
CA ASP A 504 -52.00 42.39 -29.15
C ASP A 504 -51.72 42.54 -27.65
N VAL A 505 -50.70 41.83 -27.18
CA VAL A 505 -50.19 41.88 -25.80
C VAL A 505 -48.69 42.08 -25.86
N THR A 506 -48.21 43.13 -25.21
CA THR A 506 -46.78 43.38 -25.00
C THR A 506 -46.33 42.73 -23.70
N ILE A 507 -45.25 41.97 -23.78
CA ILE A 507 -44.53 41.34 -22.68
C ILE A 507 -43.26 42.17 -22.44
N THR A 508 -43.10 42.72 -21.24
CA THR A 508 -41.95 43.58 -20.92
C THR A 508 -41.07 43.04 -19.80
N ASN A 509 -39.88 43.62 -19.69
CA ASN A 509 -38.90 43.39 -18.62
C ASN A 509 -38.27 41.99 -18.60
N LEU A 510 -38.33 41.24 -19.69
CA LEU A 510 -37.70 39.92 -19.78
C LEU A 510 -37.37 39.52 -21.22
N SER A 511 -36.13 39.11 -21.46
CA SER A 511 -35.73 38.42 -22.69
C SER A 511 -36.31 37.01 -22.70
N LEU A 512 -36.99 36.65 -23.79
CA LEU A 512 -37.69 35.37 -23.93
C LEU A 512 -37.32 34.74 -25.26
N SER A 513 -37.19 33.42 -25.29
CA SER A 513 -37.01 32.68 -26.55
C SER A 513 -38.35 32.28 -27.16
N LYS A 514 -39.38 32.05 -26.32
CA LYS A 514 -40.66 31.54 -26.78
C LYS A 514 -41.82 31.96 -25.87
N ALA A 515 -42.99 32.18 -26.47
CA ALA A 515 -44.26 32.30 -25.76
C ALA A 515 -45.29 31.33 -26.35
N THR A 516 -46.02 30.61 -25.50
CA THR A 516 -47.11 29.70 -25.90
C THR A 516 -48.39 30.06 -25.20
N VAL A 517 -49.52 29.99 -25.90
CA VAL A 517 -50.81 30.44 -25.38
C VAL A 517 -51.74 29.24 -25.29
N TYR A 518 -52.31 29.02 -24.11
CA TYR A 518 -53.26 27.95 -23.84
C TYR A 518 -54.62 28.53 -23.46
N ASN A 519 -55.71 27.87 -23.84
CA ASN A 519 -57.04 28.20 -23.36
C ASN A 519 -57.27 27.68 -21.92
N SER A 520 -58.44 27.98 -21.33
CA SER A 520 -58.79 27.59 -19.96
C SER A 520 -58.88 26.08 -19.71
N VAL A 521 -58.96 25.25 -20.77
CA VAL A 521 -58.95 23.78 -20.67
C VAL A 521 -57.56 23.18 -20.96
N GLY A 522 -56.53 24.02 -21.09
CA GLY A 522 -55.14 23.58 -21.27
C GLY A 522 -54.76 23.20 -22.71
N GLN A 523 -55.57 23.53 -23.70
CA GLN A 523 -55.23 23.29 -25.12
C GLN A 523 -54.37 24.43 -25.66
N LEU A 524 -53.28 24.08 -26.35
CA LEU A 524 -52.42 25.04 -27.04
C LEU A 524 -53.17 25.69 -28.20
N VAL A 525 -53.29 27.02 -28.20
CA VAL A 525 -54.01 27.78 -29.23
C VAL A 525 -53.10 28.63 -30.12
N LYS A 526 -51.95 29.11 -29.61
CA LYS A 526 -50.93 29.83 -30.41
C LYS A 526 -49.53 29.59 -29.84
N SER A 527 -48.50 29.72 -30.69
CA SER A 527 -47.09 29.68 -30.31
C SER A 527 -46.31 30.77 -31.06
N PHE A 528 -45.37 31.41 -30.36
CA PHE A 528 -44.54 32.51 -30.87
C PHE A 528 -43.08 32.24 -30.54
N THR A 529 -42.21 32.44 -31.53
CA THR A 529 -40.76 32.57 -31.31
C THR A 529 -40.46 34.05 -31.09
N LEU A 530 -39.72 34.36 -30.02
CA LEU A 530 -39.43 35.73 -29.61
C LEU A 530 -37.95 36.05 -29.78
N ASP A 531 -37.63 37.33 -30.00
CA ASP A 531 -36.25 37.78 -30.12
C ASP A 531 -35.63 37.89 -28.73
N ILE A 532 -34.64 37.04 -28.45
CA ILE A 532 -33.95 36.98 -27.17
C ILE A 532 -33.11 38.24 -26.89
N ALA A 533 -32.76 39.00 -27.94
CA ALA A 533 -32.03 40.26 -27.80
C ALA A 533 -32.94 41.41 -27.31
N ASN A 534 -34.27 41.22 -27.31
CA ASN A 534 -35.23 42.23 -26.91
C ASN A 534 -35.95 41.84 -25.61
N THR A 535 -36.03 42.77 -24.66
CA THR A 535 -36.75 42.61 -23.38
C THR A 535 -38.22 43.00 -23.46
N ASN A 536 -38.67 43.55 -24.60
CA ASN A 536 -40.02 43.97 -24.89
C ASN A 536 -40.52 43.30 -26.18
N ASN A 537 -41.34 42.26 -26.05
CA ASN A 537 -41.86 41.50 -27.18
C ASN A 537 -43.39 41.64 -27.25
N THR A 538 -43.95 41.73 -28.47
CA THR A 538 -45.41 41.78 -28.66
C THR A 538 -45.90 40.50 -29.33
N ILE A 539 -46.94 39.89 -28.77
CA ILE A 539 -47.63 38.72 -29.33
C ILE A 539 -49.06 39.09 -29.72
N SER A 540 -49.53 38.57 -30.86
CA SER A 540 -50.89 38.86 -31.34
C SER A 540 -51.88 37.75 -31.00
N LEU A 541 -52.83 38.07 -30.11
CA LEU A 541 -53.94 37.19 -29.73
C LEU A 541 -55.21 37.45 -30.57
N SER A 542 -55.11 38.32 -31.57
CA SER A 542 -56.20 38.61 -32.51
C SER A 542 -56.76 37.33 -33.13
N GLY A 543 -58.10 37.27 -33.22
CA GLY A 543 -58.84 36.11 -33.74
C GLY A 543 -59.13 35.00 -32.74
N LEU A 544 -58.65 35.10 -31.49
CA LEU A 544 -59.08 34.19 -30.42
C LEU A 544 -60.47 34.61 -29.88
N PRO A 545 -61.37 33.65 -29.57
CA PRO A 545 -62.63 33.95 -28.90
C PRO A 545 -62.43 34.70 -27.57
N LYS A 546 -63.46 35.44 -27.14
CA LYS A 546 -63.44 36.10 -25.82
C LYS A 546 -63.26 35.06 -24.72
N GLY A 547 -62.33 35.29 -23.80
CA GLY A 547 -62.06 34.33 -22.74
C GLY A 547 -60.74 34.52 -22.01
N ILE A 548 -60.48 33.61 -21.08
CA ILE A 548 -59.24 33.55 -20.29
C ILE A 548 -58.24 32.64 -21.01
N TYR A 549 -57.03 33.16 -21.17
CA TYR A 549 -55.88 32.46 -21.73
C TYR A 549 -54.70 32.49 -20.78
N TYR A 550 -53.84 31.48 -20.87
CA TYR A 550 -52.59 31.40 -20.13
C TYR A 550 -51.41 31.46 -21.11
N VAL A 551 -50.60 32.51 -20.98
CA VAL A 551 -49.40 32.72 -21.77
C VAL A 551 -48.22 32.15 -20.99
N TYR A 552 -47.67 31.03 -21.45
CA TYR A 552 -46.44 30.42 -20.96
C TYR A 552 -45.24 31.08 -21.63
N LEU A 553 -44.44 31.76 -20.82
CA LEU A 553 -43.22 32.46 -21.20
C LEU A 553 -42.02 31.56 -20.90
N ILE A 554 -41.13 31.40 -21.87
CA ILE A 554 -40.00 30.46 -21.77
C ILE A 554 -38.70 31.22 -22.05
N ASN A 555 -37.73 31.04 -21.17
CA ASN A 555 -36.35 31.49 -21.34
C ASN A 555 -35.41 30.35 -20.98
N GLN A 556 -34.73 29.80 -21.99
CA GLN A 556 -33.80 28.67 -21.88
C GLN A 556 -34.38 27.52 -21.02
N ASP A 557 -33.97 27.43 -19.75
CA ASP A 557 -34.31 26.34 -18.84
C ASP A 557 -35.45 26.67 -17.84
N ALA A 558 -36.05 27.86 -17.95
CA ALA A 558 -37.10 28.32 -17.04
C ALA A 558 -38.38 28.74 -17.78
N ALA A 559 -39.54 28.49 -17.16
CA ALA A 559 -40.84 28.87 -17.70
C ALA A 559 -41.80 29.40 -16.62
N SER A 560 -42.67 30.33 -17.00
CA SER A 560 -43.75 30.84 -16.14
C SER A 560 -45.01 31.11 -16.95
N ALA A 561 -46.18 30.85 -16.35
CA ALA A 561 -47.47 31.19 -16.94
C ALA A 561 -47.98 32.56 -16.43
N LYS A 562 -48.57 33.36 -17.33
CA LYS A 562 -49.26 34.60 -16.99
C LYS A 562 -50.68 34.56 -17.59
N LYS A 563 -51.67 34.96 -16.81
CA LYS A 563 -53.07 35.01 -17.24
C LYS A 563 -53.32 36.25 -18.10
N VAL A 564 -53.98 36.08 -19.24
CA VAL A 564 -54.45 37.16 -20.12
C VAL A 564 -55.94 36.98 -20.41
N ILE A 565 -56.68 38.08 -20.43
CA ILE A 565 -58.10 38.13 -20.80
C ILE A 565 -58.21 38.73 -22.20
N VAL A 566 -58.85 38.01 -23.13
CA VAL A 566 -59.18 38.51 -24.48
C VAL A 566 -60.64 38.96 -24.50
N GLU A 567 -60.87 40.21 -24.91
CA GLU A 567 -62.18 40.91 -24.93
C GLU A 567 -62.82 41.07 -26.30
#